data_AF-A0A521S578-F1
#
_entry.id   AF-A0A521S578-F1
#
_cell.length_a   1.000
_cell.length_b   1.000
_cell.length_c   1.000
_cell.angle_alpha   90.00
_cell.angle_beta   90.00
_cell.angle_gamma   90.00
#
_symmetry.space_group_name_H-M   'P 1'
#
loop_
_entity.id
_entity.type
_entity.pdbx_description
1 polymer ?
#
loop_
_entity_poly.entity_id
_entity_poly.type
_entity_poly.pdbx_seq_one_letter_code
_entity_poly.pdbx_strand_id
1 'polypeptide(L)'
;MAAINLASRHALKLYIEDQLSRLAWDVALYQTSEFSLSAEVSPKLRSVSGIERVESLTFLRTKPPPEAVLEVDGKPMASPWLSILSATDTVLLPPEARPTGENSKGAFLALIGPEQYMGRAFLALQGSKVFTVKVAHHGRKNEQNLFDLPIRGVVRLERSEVNRYFMDEIGSISFVPYIGVILVIPHDFQILKQFDALSRGAMDDHGDIHVTAGEYLPEVVHLARIDRKRLISGWDVEGTLERLQALHVDIEGEIKALSPTIFVDNAILVLLKRMNEISRLIGLATLLIAIPLLGIAWMLASNLSGLLILNERRKLGL
;
A
#
# COMPACT_ATOMS: atom_id res chain seq x y z
N MET A 1 -18.47 -38.16 6.62
CA MET A 1 -18.71 -36.78 7.10
C MET A 1 -17.47 -36.15 7.73
N ALA A 2 -16.84 -36.77 8.74
CA ALA A 2 -15.60 -36.25 9.36
C ALA A 2 -14.45 -36.03 8.35
N ALA A 3 -14.22 -36.97 7.44
CA ALA A 3 -13.18 -36.84 6.40
C ALA A 3 -13.45 -35.70 5.40
N ILE A 4 -14.72 -35.47 5.02
CA ILE A 4 -15.11 -34.40 4.10
C ILE A 4 -14.95 -33.03 4.78
N ASN A 5 -15.34 -32.92 6.05
CA ASN A 5 -15.17 -31.70 6.84
C ASN A 5 -13.68 -31.38 7.05
N LEU A 6 -12.87 -32.39 7.36
CA LEU A 6 -11.41 -32.23 7.50
C LEU A 6 -10.75 -31.80 6.18
N ALA A 7 -11.10 -32.45 5.06
CA ALA A 7 -10.58 -32.10 3.74
C ALA A 7 -10.98 -30.68 3.32
N SER A 8 -12.23 -30.28 3.56
CA SER A 8 -12.73 -28.93 3.27
C SER A 8 -12.02 -27.86 4.11
N ARG A 9 -11.86 -28.08 5.41
CA ARG A 9 -11.10 -27.18 6.29
C ARG A 9 -9.63 -27.08 5.91
N HIS A 10 -9.03 -28.21 5.52
CA HIS A 10 -7.64 -28.22 5.06
C HIS A 10 -7.46 -27.45 3.75
N ALA A 11 -8.38 -27.60 2.79
CA ALA A 11 -8.36 -26.84 1.55
C ALA A 11 -8.54 -25.33 1.81
N LEU A 12 -9.44 -24.95 2.71
CA LEU A 12 -9.63 -23.55 3.11
C LEU A 12 -8.36 -22.98 3.75
N LYS A 13 -7.72 -23.73 4.65
CA LYS A 13 -6.43 -23.35 5.24
C LYS A 13 -5.38 -23.05 4.17
N LEU A 14 -5.16 -23.99 3.25
CA LEU A 14 -4.15 -23.85 2.19
C LEU A 14 -4.43 -22.63 1.31
N TYR A 15 -5.72 -22.40 1.00
CA TYR A 15 -6.12 -21.24 0.22
C TYR A 15 -5.90 -19.93 1.00
N ILE A 16 -6.22 -19.85 2.30
CA ILE A 16 -5.89 -18.68 3.14
C ILE A 16 -4.39 -18.42 3.13
N GLU A 17 -3.58 -19.45 3.37
CA GLU A 17 -2.12 -19.33 3.42
C GLU A 17 -1.54 -18.86 2.08
N ASP A 18 -2.04 -19.38 0.96
CA ASP A 18 -1.66 -18.94 -0.38
C ASP A 18 -2.04 -17.47 -0.62
N GLN A 19 -3.27 -17.07 -0.32
CA GLN A 19 -3.71 -15.69 -0.53
C GLN A 19 -2.93 -14.69 0.33
N LEU A 20 -2.68 -15.03 1.60
CA LEU A 20 -1.87 -14.22 2.49
C LEU A 20 -0.42 -14.11 2.02
N SER A 21 0.15 -15.17 1.45
CA SER A 21 1.54 -15.16 0.95
C SER A 21 1.77 -14.15 -0.18
N ARG A 22 0.70 -13.79 -0.92
CA ARG A 22 0.74 -12.83 -2.04
C ARG A 22 0.65 -11.38 -1.61
N LEU A 23 0.19 -11.10 -0.38
CA LEU A 23 0.09 -9.75 0.14
C LEU A 23 1.45 -9.29 0.65
N ALA A 24 2.01 -8.23 0.04
CA ALA A 24 3.24 -7.60 0.50
C ALA A 24 3.06 -6.94 1.89
N TRP A 25 1.91 -6.29 2.07
CA TRP A 25 1.51 -5.55 3.27
C TRP A 25 0.12 -5.95 3.74
N ASP A 26 -0.12 -5.81 5.05
CA ASP A 26 -1.33 -6.30 5.71
C ASP A 26 -2.36 -5.19 5.94
N VAL A 27 -1.85 -4.00 6.27
CA VAL A 27 -2.63 -2.80 6.55
C VAL A 27 -1.98 -1.64 5.80
N ALA A 28 -2.80 -0.83 5.14
CA ALA A 28 -2.39 0.42 4.50
C ALA A 28 -3.18 1.58 5.13
N LEU A 29 -2.48 2.67 5.46
CA LEU A 29 -3.09 3.88 5.97
C LEU A 29 -2.82 5.01 5.01
N TYR A 30 -3.89 5.65 4.53
CA TYR A 30 -3.82 6.71 3.54
C TYR A 30 -4.00 8.06 4.23
N GLN A 31 -2.94 8.85 4.20
CA GLN A 31 -2.92 10.23 4.68
C GLN A 31 -2.85 11.16 3.47
N THR A 32 -3.94 11.88 3.19
CA THR A 32 -4.05 12.79 2.02
C THR A 32 -4.00 14.27 2.41
N SER A 33 -3.67 14.57 3.67
CA SER A 33 -3.59 15.93 4.21
C SER A 33 -2.52 16.01 5.31
N GLU A 34 -2.08 17.22 5.63
CA GLU A 34 -1.22 17.52 6.79
C GLU A 34 0.06 16.68 6.85
N PHE A 35 0.88 16.67 5.79
CA PHE A 35 2.12 15.88 5.68
C PHE A 35 2.98 15.86 6.96
N SER A 36 3.06 16.98 7.68
CA SER A 36 3.80 17.11 8.94
C SER A 36 3.45 16.04 10.00
N LEU A 37 2.19 15.58 10.05
CA LEU A 37 1.75 14.53 10.98
C LEU A 37 2.36 13.15 10.66
N SER A 38 2.86 12.93 9.44
CA SER A 38 3.42 11.63 9.04
C SER A 38 4.62 11.20 9.90
N ALA A 39 5.32 12.16 10.52
CA ALA A 39 6.39 11.92 11.49
C ALA A 39 5.91 11.23 12.77
N GLU A 40 4.66 11.45 13.16
CA GLU A 40 4.05 10.89 14.38
C GLU A 40 3.28 9.60 14.09
N VAL A 41 2.66 9.51 12.91
CA VAL A 41 1.85 8.34 12.48
C VAL A 41 2.68 7.05 12.48
N SER A 42 3.88 7.07 11.88
CA SER A 42 4.68 5.83 11.74
C SER A 42 5.18 5.30 13.09
N PRO A 43 5.76 6.12 14.00
CA PRO A 43 6.09 5.68 15.36
C PRO A 43 4.87 5.19 16.14
N LYS A 44 3.74 5.89 16.03
CA LYS A 44 2.50 5.51 16.72
C LYS A 44 2.02 4.14 16.26
N LEU A 45 2.02 3.88 14.96
CA LEU A 45 1.66 2.58 14.40
C LEU A 45 2.61 1.47 14.89
N ARG A 46 3.92 1.72 14.94
CA ARG A 46 4.90 0.75 15.49
C ARG A 46 4.66 0.42 16.97
N SER A 47 3.99 1.30 17.72
CA SER A 47 3.68 1.06 19.13
C SER A 47 2.49 0.12 19.36
N VAL A 48 1.68 -0.15 18.32
CA VAL A 48 0.53 -1.05 18.41
C VAL A 48 0.99 -2.51 18.51
N SER A 49 0.50 -3.23 19.52
CA SER A 49 0.85 -4.63 19.74
C SER A 49 0.40 -5.51 18.57
N GLY A 50 1.35 -6.25 17.99
CA GLY A 50 1.09 -7.14 16.86
C GLY A 50 1.41 -6.54 15.51
N ILE A 51 1.98 -5.34 15.46
CA ILE A 51 2.65 -4.79 14.27
C ILE A 51 4.15 -5.14 14.35
N GLU A 52 4.68 -5.76 13.31
CA GLU A 52 6.09 -6.16 13.21
C GLU A 52 6.93 -5.12 12.47
N ARG A 53 6.36 -4.55 11.40
CA ARG A 53 7.07 -3.66 10.50
C ARG A 53 6.16 -2.55 10.03
N VAL A 54 6.69 -1.34 9.99
CA VAL A 54 6.02 -0.17 9.42
C VAL A 54 6.97 0.57 8.51
N GLU A 55 6.54 0.75 7.27
CA GLU A 55 7.20 1.57 6.27
C GLU A 55 6.25 2.66 5.77
N SER A 56 6.78 3.65 5.06
CA SER A 56 5.97 4.71 4.50
C SER A 56 6.47 5.08 3.11
N LEU A 57 5.53 5.24 2.20
CA LEU A 57 5.74 5.86 0.91
C LEU A 57 5.10 7.24 0.93
N THR A 58 5.89 8.27 0.66
CA THR A 58 5.45 9.65 0.52
C THR A 58 5.47 10.04 -0.95
N PHE A 59 4.35 10.55 -1.45
CA PHE A 59 4.24 11.10 -2.79
C PHE A 59 3.61 12.49 -2.76
N LEU A 60 4.47 13.51 -2.76
CA LEU A 60 4.06 14.90 -2.75
C LEU A 60 4.05 15.41 -4.18
N ARG A 61 2.95 16.00 -4.64
CA ARG A 61 2.83 16.53 -6.01
C ARG A 61 2.35 17.96 -5.94
N THR A 62 3.03 18.85 -6.65
CA THR A 62 2.60 20.24 -6.79
C THR A 62 2.74 20.71 -8.22
N LYS A 63 1.83 21.59 -8.64
CA LYS A 63 2.18 22.55 -9.70
C LYS A 63 3.18 23.53 -9.08
N PRO A 64 4.39 23.67 -9.62
CA PRO A 64 5.36 24.62 -9.09
C PRO A 64 4.74 26.02 -9.03
N PRO A 65 4.81 26.71 -7.89
CA PRO A 65 4.31 28.07 -7.81
C PRO A 65 5.16 28.98 -8.71
N PRO A 66 4.62 30.11 -9.23
CA PRO A 66 5.34 31.01 -10.14
C PRO A 66 6.67 31.51 -9.61
N GLU A 67 6.81 31.59 -8.29
CA GLU A 67 7.99 32.02 -7.56
C GLU A 67 9.05 30.91 -7.48
N ALA A 68 8.70 29.64 -7.70
CA ALA A 68 9.64 28.53 -7.69
C ALA A 68 10.36 28.39 -9.05
N VAL A 69 11.68 28.51 -9.02
CA VAL A 69 12.56 28.28 -10.17
C VAL A 69 13.19 26.90 -10.01
N LEU A 70 12.94 26.02 -10.97
CA LEU A 70 13.55 24.69 -11.01
C LEU A 70 14.78 24.74 -11.91
N GLU A 71 15.90 24.20 -11.46
CA GLU A 71 17.13 24.16 -12.22
C GLU A 71 17.74 22.76 -12.23
N VAL A 72 18.38 22.43 -13.34
CA VAL A 72 19.27 21.27 -13.46
C VAL A 72 20.63 21.75 -13.91
N ASP A 73 21.66 21.49 -13.11
CA ASP A 73 23.03 21.98 -13.31
C ASP A 73 23.09 23.50 -13.59
N GLY A 74 22.28 24.27 -12.87
CA GLY A 74 22.17 25.73 -13.00
C GLY A 74 21.41 26.22 -14.22
N LYS A 75 20.80 25.33 -15.02
CA LYS A 75 19.95 25.70 -16.16
C LYS A 75 18.47 25.61 -15.77
N PRO A 76 17.66 26.65 -16.01
CA PRO A 76 16.23 26.61 -15.75
C PRO A 76 15.54 25.48 -16.50
N MET A 77 14.64 24.79 -15.81
CA MET A 77 13.79 23.74 -16.35
C MET A 77 12.34 24.05 -16.03
N ALA A 78 11.48 24.03 -17.04
CA ALA A 78 10.05 24.14 -16.84
C ALA A 78 9.42 22.75 -16.74
N SER A 79 8.57 22.54 -15.73
CA SER A 79 7.75 21.34 -15.61
C SER A 79 6.36 21.71 -15.11
N PRO A 80 5.27 21.20 -15.73
CA PRO A 80 3.91 21.50 -15.28
C PRO A 80 3.61 20.89 -13.91
N TRP A 81 4.27 19.78 -13.56
CA TRP A 81 4.20 19.15 -12.25
C TRP A 81 5.59 18.85 -11.73
N LEU A 82 5.84 19.17 -10.47
CA LEU A 82 6.99 18.70 -9.72
C LEU A 82 6.48 17.79 -8.61
N SER A 83 7.08 16.63 -8.49
CA SER A 83 6.72 15.68 -7.44
C SER A 83 7.95 15.16 -6.73
N ILE A 84 7.80 14.79 -5.46
CA ILE A 84 8.79 14.01 -4.72
C ILE A 84 8.15 12.67 -4.37
N LEU A 85 8.79 11.59 -4.81
CA LEU A 85 8.47 10.23 -4.41
C LEU A 85 9.58 9.74 -3.48
N SER A 86 9.20 9.39 -2.26
CA SER A 86 10.15 9.02 -1.21
C SER A 86 9.64 7.84 -0.40
N ALA A 87 10.55 6.97 0.04
CA ALA A 87 10.19 5.80 0.83
C ALA A 87 11.16 5.57 1.98
N THR A 88 10.64 5.15 3.13
CA THR A 88 11.46 4.73 4.29
C THR A 88 12.28 3.47 3.97
N ASP A 89 11.71 2.56 3.19
CA ASP A 89 12.44 1.49 2.51
C ASP A 89 12.44 1.73 1.00
N THR A 90 13.63 1.89 0.43
CA THR A 90 13.86 2.04 -1.01
C THR A 90 13.28 0.91 -1.86
N VAL A 91 13.03 -0.28 -1.31
CA VAL A 91 12.35 -1.38 -2.02
C VAL A 91 10.92 -1.00 -2.46
N LEU A 92 10.30 -0.03 -1.80
CA LEU A 92 8.98 0.50 -2.17
C LEU A 92 9.03 1.52 -3.34
N LEU A 93 10.22 1.90 -3.81
CA LEU A 93 10.38 2.79 -4.95
C LEU A 93 10.42 2.00 -6.26
N PRO A 94 9.89 2.56 -7.37
CA PRO A 94 9.94 1.92 -8.69
C PRO A 94 11.34 1.40 -9.02
N PRO A 95 11.48 0.14 -9.47
CA PRO A 95 12.78 -0.50 -9.69
C PRO A 95 13.71 0.31 -10.61
N GLU A 96 13.16 0.95 -11.62
CA GLU A 96 13.88 1.72 -12.63
C GLU A 96 14.48 2.99 -12.05
N ALA A 97 13.88 3.55 -10.99
CA ALA A 97 14.25 4.80 -10.35
C ALA A 97 14.79 4.61 -8.92
N ARG A 98 15.09 3.36 -8.53
CA ARG A 98 15.43 3.02 -7.15
C ARG A 98 16.89 3.37 -6.82
N PRO A 99 17.13 4.23 -5.80
CA PRO A 99 18.47 4.44 -5.28
C PRO A 99 19.03 3.15 -4.67
N THR A 100 20.15 2.65 -5.20
CA THR A 100 20.82 1.42 -4.72
C THR A 100 22.32 1.65 -4.54
N GLY A 101 22.94 0.97 -3.56
CA GLY A 101 24.40 0.97 -3.34
C GLY A 101 25.00 2.37 -3.13
N GLU A 102 26.01 2.72 -3.93
CA GLU A 102 26.69 4.02 -3.91
C GLU A 102 25.76 5.22 -4.24
N ASN A 103 24.60 4.96 -4.85
CA ASN A 103 23.60 5.98 -5.21
C ASN A 103 22.55 6.22 -4.10
N SER A 104 22.68 5.57 -2.94
CA SER A 104 21.73 5.62 -1.82
C SER A 104 21.51 7.01 -1.20
N LYS A 105 22.29 8.03 -1.54
CA LYS A 105 22.14 9.41 -1.02
C LYS A 105 21.80 10.44 -2.08
N GLY A 106 21.35 10.03 -3.26
CA GLY A 106 20.96 10.97 -4.32
C GLY A 106 19.62 10.66 -4.94
N ALA A 107 19.17 11.60 -5.77
CA ALA A 107 17.89 11.55 -6.43
C ALA A 107 18.01 10.90 -7.81
N PHE A 108 16.98 10.15 -8.18
CA PHE A 108 16.70 9.86 -9.58
C PHE A 108 15.71 10.89 -10.12
N LEU A 109 16.07 11.50 -11.23
CA LEU A 109 15.18 12.42 -11.95
C LEU A 109 14.32 11.59 -12.89
N ALA A 110 13.09 11.33 -12.51
CA ALA A 110 12.14 10.58 -13.33
C ALA A 110 11.29 11.55 -14.16
N LEU A 111 11.37 11.42 -15.48
CA LEU A 111 10.54 12.15 -16.43
C LEU A 111 9.29 11.33 -16.73
N ILE A 112 8.11 11.93 -16.53
CA ILE A 112 6.83 11.35 -16.90
C ILE A 112 6.21 12.20 -18.01
N GLY A 113 5.78 11.55 -19.08
CA GLY A 113 5.07 12.21 -20.17
C GLY A 113 5.19 11.46 -21.49
N PRO A 114 4.43 11.87 -22.51
CA PRO A 114 4.47 11.25 -23.82
C PRO A 114 5.88 11.29 -24.41
N GLU A 115 6.27 10.21 -25.07
CA GLU A 115 7.60 10.05 -25.69
C GLU A 115 8.00 11.23 -26.59
N GLN A 116 7.05 11.77 -27.35
CA GLN A 116 7.25 12.89 -28.27
C GLN A 116 7.80 14.15 -27.57
N TYR A 117 7.41 14.39 -26.32
CA TYR A 117 7.85 15.55 -25.54
C TYR A 117 9.06 15.21 -24.65
N MET A 118 9.12 13.99 -24.11
CA MET A 118 10.13 13.61 -23.12
C MET A 118 11.45 13.13 -23.74
N GLY A 119 11.46 12.65 -24.99
CA GLY A 119 12.68 12.10 -25.60
C GLY A 119 13.85 13.09 -25.66
N ARG A 120 13.59 14.35 -26.04
CA ARG A 120 14.62 15.39 -26.06
C ARG A 120 15.07 15.82 -24.67
N ALA A 121 14.12 15.99 -23.74
CA ALA A 121 14.42 16.35 -22.36
C ALA A 121 15.26 15.26 -21.67
N PHE A 122 14.91 13.99 -21.88
CA PHE A 122 15.65 12.85 -21.37
C PHE A 122 17.10 12.86 -21.84
N LEU A 123 17.35 13.01 -23.15
CA LEU A 123 18.71 13.08 -23.69
C LEU A 123 19.49 14.30 -23.18
N ALA A 124 18.82 15.44 -23.00
CA ALA A 124 19.46 16.67 -22.53
C ALA A 124 19.87 16.62 -21.04
N LEU A 125 19.15 15.82 -20.24
CA LEU A 125 19.39 15.67 -18.80
C LEU A 125 20.30 14.47 -18.48
N GLN A 126 20.68 13.66 -19.48
CA GLN A 126 21.65 12.58 -19.26
C GLN A 126 22.99 13.13 -18.76
N GLY A 127 23.49 12.55 -17.68
CA GLY A 127 24.73 13.00 -17.04
C GLY A 127 24.58 14.24 -16.14
N SER A 128 23.35 14.71 -15.92
CA SER A 128 23.10 15.80 -14.97
C SER A 128 23.47 15.41 -13.55
N LYS A 129 23.92 16.40 -12.78
CA LYS A 129 24.57 16.17 -11.47
C LYS A 129 23.78 16.75 -10.31
N VAL A 130 23.11 17.87 -10.49
CA VAL A 130 22.38 18.53 -9.40
C VAL A 130 21.04 19.04 -9.90
N PHE A 131 20.00 18.74 -9.12
CA PHE A 131 18.69 19.36 -9.21
C PHE A 131 18.57 20.40 -8.10
N THR A 132 18.15 21.61 -8.44
CA THR A 132 18.04 22.71 -7.48
C THR A 132 16.65 23.32 -7.57
N VAL A 133 16.06 23.61 -6.42
CA VAL A 133 14.85 24.44 -6.33
C VAL A 133 15.21 25.75 -5.66
N LYS A 134 14.93 26.86 -6.34
CA LYS A 134 15.07 28.20 -5.79
C LYS A 134 13.71 28.86 -5.68
N VAL A 135 13.59 29.81 -4.77
CA VAL A 135 12.41 30.66 -4.62
C VAL A 135 12.82 32.10 -4.92
N ALA A 136 12.15 32.70 -5.91
CA ALA A 136 12.31 34.09 -6.29
C ALA A 136 11.37 34.98 -5.45
N HIS A 137 11.90 36.09 -4.94
CA HIS A 137 11.11 37.01 -4.12
C HIS A 137 10.42 38.08 -4.99
N HIS A 138 9.12 38.29 -4.78
CA HIS A 138 8.43 39.45 -5.36
C HIS A 138 9.04 40.75 -4.82
N GLY A 139 9.84 41.46 -5.62
CA GLY A 139 10.44 42.75 -5.27
C GLY A 139 11.89 42.75 -4.78
N ARG A 140 12.56 41.59 -4.66
CA ARG A 140 14.02 41.50 -4.43
C ARG A 140 14.67 40.65 -5.51
N LYS A 141 15.81 41.09 -6.06
CA LYS A 141 16.57 40.37 -7.10
C LYS A 141 17.25 39.08 -6.62
N ASN A 142 17.17 38.75 -5.33
CA ASN A 142 17.88 37.61 -4.77
C ASN A 142 16.96 36.40 -4.72
N GLU A 143 17.34 35.35 -5.45
CA GLU A 143 16.79 34.01 -5.35
C GLU A 143 17.37 33.33 -4.11
N GLN A 144 16.53 32.67 -3.32
CA GLN A 144 16.97 31.83 -2.21
C GLN A 144 16.98 30.37 -2.64
N ASN A 145 18.09 29.68 -2.42
CA ASN A 145 18.16 28.23 -2.64
C ASN A 145 17.35 27.52 -1.54
N LEU A 146 16.36 26.71 -1.95
CA LEU A 146 15.53 25.94 -1.04
C LEU A 146 16.19 24.60 -0.71
N PHE A 147 16.54 23.82 -1.74
CA PHE A 147 17.30 22.59 -1.60
C PHE A 147 18.04 22.23 -2.89
N ASP A 148 19.17 21.54 -2.70
CA ASP A 148 19.95 20.90 -3.74
C ASP A 148 19.91 19.38 -3.57
N LEU A 149 19.68 18.68 -4.66
CA LEU A 149 19.64 17.22 -4.71
C LEU A 149 20.66 16.71 -5.75
N PRO A 150 21.65 15.88 -5.33
CA PRO A 150 22.56 15.27 -6.28
C PRO A 150 21.79 14.25 -7.14
N ILE A 151 21.79 14.45 -8.45
CA ILE A 151 21.19 13.54 -9.42
C ILE A 151 22.15 12.37 -9.65
N ARG A 152 21.63 11.15 -9.50
CA ARG A 152 22.38 9.90 -9.72
C ARG A 152 22.00 9.19 -11.00
N GLY A 153 20.84 9.53 -11.53
CA GLY A 153 20.37 9.02 -12.80
C GLY A 153 19.15 9.79 -13.26
N VAL A 154 18.94 9.75 -14.58
CA VAL A 154 17.72 10.25 -15.20
C VAL A 154 17.03 9.08 -15.86
N VAL A 155 15.76 8.90 -15.54
CA VAL A 155 14.94 7.77 -16.03
C VAL A 155 13.69 8.34 -16.68
N ARG A 156 13.13 7.57 -17.60
CA ARG A 156 11.81 7.86 -18.16
C ARG A 156 10.84 6.83 -17.60
N LEU A 157 9.75 7.30 -17.01
CA LEU A 157 8.72 6.43 -16.47
C LEU A 157 7.42 6.63 -17.23
N GLU A 158 6.80 5.52 -17.62
CA GLU A 158 5.46 5.54 -18.19
C GLU A 158 4.42 5.63 -17.08
N ARG A 159 3.46 6.54 -17.21
CA ARG A 159 2.42 6.75 -16.18
C ARG A 159 1.65 5.48 -15.85
N SER A 160 1.34 4.66 -16.86
CA SER A 160 0.63 3.40 -16.69
C SER A 160 1.45 2.40 -15.87
N GLU A 161 2.76 2.35 -16.07
CA GLU A 161 3.67 1.46 -15.33
C GLU A 161 3.82 1.90 -13.88
N VAL A 162 3.97 3.21 -13.63
CA VAL A 162 4.02 3.78 -12.28
C VAL A 162 2.71 3.51 -11.53
N ASN A 163 1.56 3.76 -12.18
CA ASN A 163 0.26 3.46 -11.59
C ASN A 163 0.10 1.97 -11.26
N ARG A 164 0.49 1.07 -12.19
CA ARG A 164 0.44 -0.37 -11.95
C ARG A 164 1.33 -0.77 -10.78
N TYR A 165 2.56 -0.26 -10.75
CA TYR A 165 3.51 -0.53 -9.68
C TYR A 165 2.94 -0.15 -8.31
N PHE A 166 2.33 1.03 -8.19
CA PHE A 166 1.70 1.45 -6.94
C PHE A 166 0.53 0.55 -6.55
N MET A 167 -0.33 0.18 -7.50
CA MET A 167 -1.47 -0.72 -7.26
C MET A 167 -1.03 -2.11 -6.77
N ASP A 168 0.06 -2.63 -7.33
CA ASP A 168 0.57 -3.97 -7.00
C ASP A 168 1.31 -4.01 -5.66
N GLU A 169 2.13 -2.98 -5.35
CA GLU A 169 3.02 -3.00 -4.19
C GLU A 169 2.46 -2.31 -2.94
N ILE A 170 1.61 -1.28 -3.12
CA ILE A 170 1.27 -0.30 -2.06
C ILE A 170 -0.25 -0.12 -1.94
N GLY A 171 -1.00 -0.48 -2.98
CA GLY A 171 -2.43 -0.27 -3.08
C GLY A 171 -2.77 1.01 -3.84
N SER A 172 -3.80 1.74 -3.40
CA SER A 172 -4.32 2.85 -4.20
C SER A 172 -3.55 4.15 -3.94
N ILE A 173 -2.89 4.68 -4.97
CA ILE A 173 -2.43 6.07 -4.98
C ILE A 173 -3.39 6.93 -5.80
N SER A 174 -3.71 8.10 -5.28
CA SER A 174 -4.77 8.97 -5.80
C SER A 174 -4.50 9.51 -7.20
N PHE A 175 -3.25 9.89 -7.49
CA PHE A 175 -2.91 10.56 -8.76
C PHE A 175 -1.42 10.50 -9.12
N VAL A 176 -1.11 10.08 -10.35
CA VAL A 176 0.20 10.29 -11.00
C VAL A 176 0.01 11.30 -12.15
N PRO A 177 0.79 12.41 -12.19
CA PRO A 177 0.71 13.42 -13.24
C PRO A 177 0.88 12.84 -14.66
N TYR A 178 0.21 13.45 -15.65
CA TYR A 178 0.34 13.05 -17.05
C TYR A 178 1.68 13.49 -17.67
N ILE A 179 2.12 14.69 -17.34
CA ILE A 179 3.42 15.23 -17.71
C ILE A 179 4.02 15.86 -16.46
N GLY A 180 5.29 15.59 -16.18
CA GLY A 180 5.97 16.17 -15.04
C GLY A 180 7.32 15.54 -14.75
N VAL A 181 7.90 16.01 -13.66
CA VAL A 181 9.15 15.48 -13.11
C VAL A 181 8.88 14.94 -11.71
N ILE A 182 9.37 13.73 -11.46
CA ILE A 182 9.38 13.12 -10.13
C ILE A 182 10.82 13.01 -9.66
N LEU A 183 11.12 13.61 -8.52
CA LEU A 183 12.35 13.37 -7.77
C LEU A 183 12.14 12.12 -6.93
N VAL A 184 12.78 11.03 -7.32
CA VAL A 184 12.74 9.76 -6.58
C VAL A 184 13.93 9.72 -5.63
N ILE A 185 13.66 9.81 -4.34
CA ILE A 185 14.67 9.93 -3.29
C ILE A 185 14.45 8.90 -2.17
N PRO A 186 15.49 8.49 -1.43
CA PRO A 186 15.31 7.86 -0.13
C PRO A 186 14.56 8.79 0.84
N HIS A 187 14.06 8.24 1.96
CA HIS A 187 13.39 9.06 2.97
C HIS A 187 14.30 10.14 3.56
N ASP A 188 13.95 11.40 3.29
CA ASP A 188 14.51 12.58 3.92
C ASP A 188 13.37 13.51 4.35
N PHE A 189 13.07 13.51 5.64
CA PHE A 189 11.96 14.28 6.18
C PHE A 189 12.16 15.80 6.04
N GLN A 190 13.41 16.30 6.06
CA GLN A 190 13.69 17.73 5.94
C GLN A 190 13.38 18.23 4.53
N ILE A 191 13.83 17.51 3.51
CA ILE A 191 13.54 17.83 2.11
C ILE A 191 12.04 17.76 1.85
N LEU A 192 11.37 16.72 2.34
CA LEU A 192 9.92 16.59 2.20
C LEU A 192 9.17 17.73 2.90
N LYS A 193 9.61 18.16 4.09
CA LYS A 193 9.02 19.28 4.82
C LYS A 193 9.23 20.61 4.07
N GLN A 194 10.41 20.85 3.52
CA GLN A 194 10.69 22.03 2.69
C GLN A 194 9.82 22.05 1.43
N PHE A 195 9.69 20.91 0.74
CA PHE A 195 8.85 20.78 -0.43
C PHE A 195 7.36 21.00 -0.14
N ASP A 196 6.88 20.44 0.96
CA ASP A 196 5.52 20.60 1.44
C ASP A 196 5.23 22.08 1.81
N ALA A 197 6.14 22.75 2.50
CA ALA A 197 6.06 24.17 2.81
C ALA A 197 5.97 25.03 1.53
N LEU A 198 6.79 24.69 0.52
CA LEU A 198 6.81 25.41 -0.77
C LEU A 198 5.46 25.27 -1.47
N SER A 199 4.96 24.04 -1.51
CA SER A 199 3.73 23.69 -2.22
C SER A 199 2.49 24.32 -1.57
N ARG A 200 2.49 24.44 -0.23
CA ARG A 200 1.43 25.11 0.53
C ARG A 200 1.51 26.64 0.54
N GLY A 201 2.60 27.21 0.01
CA GLY A 201 2.82 28.65 0.06
C GLY A 201 3.30 29.18 1.43
N ALA A 202 3.72 28.28 2.32
CA ALA A 202 4.01 28.55 3.73
C ALA A 202 5.52 28.45 4.03
N MET A 203 6.33 29.31 3.39
CA MET A 203 7.76 29.44 3.70
C MET A 203 7.97 30.52 4.76
N ASP A 204 8.31 30.16 6.00
CA ASP A 204 8.77 31.18 6.96
C ASP A 204 9.67 30.66 8.10
N ASP A 205 10.75 31.41 8.34
CA ASP A 205 11.45 31.58 9.64
C ASP A 205 12.58 32.66 9.58
N HIS A 206 12.93 33.20 8.40
CA HIS A 206 13.93 34.28 8.26
C HIS A 206 13.52 35.45 7.33
N GLY A 207 12.23 35.64 7.09
CA GLY A 207 11.68 36.83 6.43
C GLY A 207 10.51 36.50 5.53
N ASP A 208 9.47 37.32 5.61
CA ASP A 208 8.17 37.35 4.90
C ASP A 208 8.14 36.78 3.46
N ILE A 209 8.38 35.48 3.25
CA ILE A 209 8.26 34.83 1.94
C ILE A 209 6.92 34.11 1.87
N HIS A 210 5.88 34.87 1.54
CA HIS A 210 4.60 34.28 1.14
C HIS A 210 4.68 33.87 -0.34
N VAL A 211 4.68 32.57 -0.59
CA VAL A 211 4.61 31.99 -1.94
C VAL A 211 3.16 31.73 -2.29
N THR A 212 2.77 32.00 -3.53
CA THR A 212 1.42 31.64 -3.98
C THR A 212 1.23 30.13 -3.90
N ALA A 213 0.20 29.64 -3.18
CA ALA A 213 -0.05 28.21 -3.09
C ALA A 213 -0.33 27.62 -4.48
N GLY A 214 0.41 26.56 -4.83
CA GLY A 214 0.16 25.78 -6.04
C GLY A 214 -1.00 24.81 -5.86
N GLU A 215 -1.41 24.14 -6.94
CA GLU A 215 -2.24 22.94 -6.81
C GLU A 215 -1.40 21.84 -6.18
N TYR A 216 -1.63 21.58 -4.90
CA TYR A 216 -0.84 20.67 -4.07
C TYR A 216 -1.66 19.45 -3.63
N LEU A 217 -1.09 18.26 -3.83
CA LEU A 217 -1.69 16.97 -3.53
C LEU A 217 -0.73 16.12 -2.69
N PRO A 218 -0.68 16.32 -1.35
CA PRO A 218 0.09 15.48 -0.45
C PRO A 218 -0.56 14.10 -0.32
N GLU A 219 0.27 13.06 -0.34
CA GLU A 219 -0.18 11.71 -0.01
C GLU A 219 0.96 10.95 0.66
N VAL A 220 0.68 10.36 1.81
CA VAL A 220 1.55 9.44 2.51
C VAL A 220 0.79 8.16 2.74
N VAL A 221 1.35 7.04 2.28
CA VAL A 221 0.82 5.71 2.53
C VAL A 221 1.71 5.06 3.57
N HIS A 222 1.15 4.82 4.75
CA HIS A 222 1.83 4.06 5.80
C HIS A 222 1.44 2.59 5.68
N LEU A 223 2.45 1.75 5.51
CA LEU A 223 2.27 0.32 5.28
C LEU A 223 2.69 -0.43 6.52
N ALA A 224 1.80 -1.26 7.05
CA ALA A 224 2.08 -2.09 8.21
C ALA A 224 2.00 -3.58 7.87
N ARG A 225 2.97 -4.30 8.41
CA ARG A 225 3.00 -5.77 8.45
C ARG A 225 2.73 -6.22 9.87
N ILE A 226 1.78 -7.12 10.02
CA ILE A 226 1.36 -7.64 11.32
C ILE A 226 2.12 -8.93 11.64
N ASP A 227 2.15 -9.30 12.92
CA ASP A 227 2.63 -10.61 13.36
C ASP A 227 1.62 -11.68 12.96
N ARG A 228 1.71 -12.11 11.70
CA ARG A 228 0.82 -13.12 11.12
C ARG A 228 0.91 -14.43 11.89
N LYS A 229 2.07 -14.81 12.44
CA LYS A 229 2.24 -16.07 13.17
C LYS A 229 1.45 -16.09 14.48
N ARG A 230 1.39 -14.95 15.16
CA ARG A 230 0.62 -14.78 16.40
C ARG A 230 -0.87 -14.57 16.14
N LEU A 231 -1.21 -13.83 15.09
CA LEU A 231 -2.57 -13.35 14.87
C LEU A 231 -3.41 -14.30 14.00
N ILE A 232 -2.78 -15.01 13.05
CA ILE A 232 -3.47 -15.81 12.04
C ILE A 232 -3.26 -17.30 12.30
N SER A 233 -4.38 -18.02 12.41
CA SER A 233 -4.42 -19.47 12.44
C SER A 233 -5.32 -19.97 11.32
N GLY A 234 -4.74 -20.73 10.39
CA GLY A 234 -5.51 -21.32 9.29
C GLY A 234 -6.51 -22.41 9.73
N TRP A 235 -6.43 -22.87 10.99
CA TRP A 235 -7.39 -23.82 11.58
C TRP A 235 -8.54 -23.13 12.34
N ASP A 236 -8.29 -21.91 12.81
CA ASP A 236 -9.20 -21.11 13.64
C ASP A 236 -9.48 -19.78 12.92
N VAL A 237 -10.34 -19.84 11.90
CA VAL A 237 -10.71 -18.67 11.08
C VAL A 237 -11.51 -17.65 11.89
N GLU A 238 -12.43 -18.12 12.74
CA GLU A 238 -13.28 -17.25 13.56
C GLU A 238 -12.46 -16.49 14.61
N GLY A 239 -11.62 -17.17 15.39
CA GLY A 239 -10.75 -16.49 16.35
C GLY A 239 -9.68 -15.64 15.66
N THR A 240 -9.24 -15.99 14.45
CA THR A 240 -8.37 -15.11 13.64
C THR A 240 -9.08 -13.81 13.27
N LEU A 241 -10.34 -13.88 12.85
CA LEU A 241 -11.14 -12.69 12.54
C LEU A 241 -11.32 -11.81 13.78
N GLU A 242 -11.59 -12.38 14.94
CA GLU A 242 -11.71 -11.64 16.19
C GLU A 242 -10.41 -10.92 16.55
N ARG A 243 -9.27 -11.62 16.50
CA ARG A 243 -7.95 -11.03 16.78
C ARG A 243 -7.60 -9.90 15.82
N LEU A 244 -7.87 -10.07 14.53
CA LEU A 244 -7.58 -9.05 13.52
C LEU A 244 -8.54 -7.87 13.59
N GLN A 245 -9.79 -8.09 13.97
CA GLN A 245 -10.75 -7.01 14.17
C GLN A 245 -10.41 -6.19 15.42
N ALA A 246 -9.98 -6.83 16.51
CA ALA A 246 -9.44 -6.13 17.67
C ALA A 246 -8.22 -5.27 17.28
N LEU A 247 -7.26 -5.84 16.55
CA LEU A 247 -6.10 -5.09 16.06
C LEU A 247 -6.51 -3.91 15.17
N HIS A 248 -7.48 -4.09 14.27
CA HIS A 248 -7.96 -3.01 13.41
C HIS A 248 -8.57 -1.87 14.24
N VAL A 249 -9.35 -2.18 15.27
CA VAL A 249 -9.93 -1.19 16.19
C VAL A 249 -8.83 -0.46 16.97
N ASP A 250 -7.80 -1.18 17.43
CA ASP A 250 -6.66 -0.57 18.13
C ASP A 250 -5.89 0.39 17.22
N ILE A 251 -5.59 -0.03 15.98
CA ILE A 251 -4.95 0.83 14.96
C ILE A 251 -5.81 2.05 14.69
N GLU A 252 -7.10 1.85 14.40
CA GLU A 252 -8.02 2.92 14.07
C GLU A 252 -8.16 3.92 15.23
N GLY A 253 -8.24 3.44 16.47
CA GLY A 253 -8.30 4.28 17.67
C GLY A 253 -7.05 5.13 17.86
N GLU A 254 -5.86 4.54 17.74
CA GLU A 254 -4.59 5.25 17.90
C GLU A 254 -4.32 6.27 16.79
N ILE A 255 -4.75 5.98 15.56
CA ILE A 255 -4.56 6.87 14.42
C ILE A 255 -5.60 7.98 14.35
N LYS A 256 -6.88 7.69 14.65
CA LYS A 256 -7.92 8.72 14.71
C LYS A 256 -7.67 9.75 15.81
N ALA A 257 -6.94 9.36 16.87
CA ALA A 257 -6.48 10.30 17.90
C ALA A 257 -5.46 11.32 17.36
N LEU A 258 -4.69 10.96 16.32
CA LEU A 258 -3.75 11.87 15.66
C LEU A 258 -4.46 12.70 14.59
N SER A 259 -5.21 12.06 13.69
CA SER A 259 -5.99 12.75 12.68
C SER A 259 -7.20 11.94 12.22
N PRO A 260 -8.41 12.54 12.22
CA PRO A 260 -9.62 11.86 11.76
C PRO A 260 -9.67 11.68 10.23
N THR A 261 -8.76 12.30 9.48
CA THR A 261 -8.74 12.26 8.01
C THR A 261 -7.90 11.11 7.45
N ILE A 262 -7.19 10.36 8.29
CA ILE A 262 -6.41 9.19 7.86
C ILE A 262 -7.34 7.98 7.73
N PHE A 263 -7.33 7.36 6.57
CA PHE A 263 -8.14 6.17 6.27
C PHE A 263 -7.32 4.89 6.47
N VAL A 264 -7.87 3.92 7.19
CA VAL A 264 -7.24 2.62 7.43
C VAL A 264 -7.89 1.56 6.54
N ASP A 265 -7.10 0.93 5.69
CA ASP A 265 -7.50 -0.22 4.88
C ASP A 265 -6.79 -1.48 5.38
N ASN A 266 -7.57 -2.52 5.66
CA ASN A 266 -7.07 -3.81 6.14
C ASN A 266 -7.49 -4.92 5.18
N ALA A 267 -6.64 -5.15 4.18
CA ALA A 267 -6.88 -6.12 3.11
C ALA A 267 -7.10 -7.54 3.67
N ILE A 268 -6.33 -7.93 4.70
CA ILE A 268 -6.48 -9.24 5.33
C ILE A 268 -7.86 -9.41 5.96
N LEU A 269 -8.32 -8.41 6.72
CA LEU A 269 -9.61 -8.48 7.40
C LEU A 269 -10.76 -8.60 6.39
N VAL A 270 -10.72 -7.82 5.31
CA VAL A 270 -11.72 -7.89 4.24
C VAL A 270 -11.72 -9.27 3.57
N LEU A 271 -10.53 -9.80 3.25
CA LEU A 271 -10.36 -11.10 2.61
C LEU A 271 -10.89 -12.23 3.50
N LEU A 272 -10.49 -12.27 4.77
CA LEU A 272 -10.90 -13.31 5.71
C LEU A 272 -12.40 -13.25 6.03
N LYS A 273 -13.01 -12.06 6.10
CA LYS A 273 -14.46 -11.92 6.29
C LYS A 273 -15.23 -12.61 5.17
N ARG A 274 -14.87 -12.29 3.91
CA ARG A 274 -15.46 -12.92 2.72
C ARG A 274 -15.25 -14.44 2.71
N MET A 275 -14.06 -14.89 3.09
CA MET A 275 -13.76 -16.34 3.13
C MET A 275 -14.55 -17.09 4.20
N ASN A 276 -14.73 -16.50 5.38
CA ASN A 276 -15.53 -17.09 6.45
C ASN A 276 -17.01 -17.21 6.03
N GLU A 277 -17.55 -16.20 5.36
CA GLU A 277 -18.90 -16.24 4.81
C GLU A 277 -19.07 -17.37 3.78
N ILE A 278 -18.14 -17.49 2.84
CA ILE A 278 -18.14 -18.57 1.83
C ILE A 278 -18.04 -19.95 2.50
N SER A 279 -17.16 -20.08 3.51
CA SER A 279 -17.00 -21.35 4.24
C SER A 279 -18.30 -21.78 4.95
N ARG A 280 -19.00 -20.83 5.59
CA ARG A 280 -20.30 -21.09 6.24
C ARG A 280 -21.36 -21.54 5.23
N LEU A 281 -21.41 -20.92 4.04
CA LEU A 281 -22.34 -21.31 2.98
C LEU A 281 -22.05 -22.72 2.45
N ILE A 282 -20.78 -23.07 2.22
CA ILE A 282 -20.37 -24.42 1.80
C ILE A 282 -20.73 -25.45 2.87
N GLY A 283 -20.49 -25.14 4.14
CA GLY A 283 -20.84 -26.01 5.26
C GLY A 283 -22.34 -26.29 5.31
N LEU A 284 -23.17 -25.25 5.14
CA LEU A 284 -24.62 -25.36 5.12
C LEU A 284 -25.11 -26.17 3.90
N ALA A 285 -24.57 -25.90 2.71
CA ALA A 285 -24.90 -26.68 1.51
C ALA A 285 -24.55 -28.17 1.67
N THR A 286 -23.37 -28.46 2.24
CA THR A 286 -22.94 -29.84 2.51
C THR A 286 -23.87 -30.53 3.49
N LEU A 287 -24.32 -29.82 4.54
CA LEU A 287 -25.29 -30.34 5.50
C LEU A 287 -26.64 -30.65 4.83
N LEU A 288 -27.15 -29.72 4.01
CA LEU A 288 -28.40 -29.88 3.28
C LEU A 288 -28.38 -31.07 2.31
N ILE A 289 -27.23 -31.36 1.69
CA ILE A 289 -27.04 -32.52 0.80
C ILE A 289 -26.88 -33.81 1.60
N ALA A 290 -26.20 -33.76 2.75
CA ALA A 290 -25.91 -34.95 3.54
C ALA A 290 -27.13 -35.54 4.27
N ILE A 291 -28.06 -34.70 4.72
CA ILE A 291 -29.30 -35.15 5.40
C ILE A 291 -30.11 -36.14 4.53
N PRO A 292 -30.47 -35.82 3.27
CA PRO A 292 -31.22 -36.75 2.44
C PRO A 292 -30.39 -37.99 2.06
N LEU A 293 -29.08 -37.85 1.83
CA LEU A 293 -28.21 -39.00 1.56
C LEU A 293 -28.16 -39.99 2.73
N LEU A 294 -28.11 -39.49 3.97
CA LEU A 294 -28.19 -40.33 5.17
C LEU A 294 -29.54 -41.05 5.25
N GLY A 295 -30.63 -40.37 4.89
CA GLY A 295 -31.97 -40.98 4.80
C GLY A 295 -32.03 -42.12 3.79
N ILE A 296 -31.48 -41.91 2.59
CA ILE A 296 -31.41 -42.94 1.54
C ILE A 296 -30.55 -44.13 1.99
N ALA A 297 -29.38 -43.85 2.57
CA ALA A 297 -28.49 -44.89 3.08
C ALA A 297 -29.15 -45.73 4.18
N TRP A 298 -29.87 -45.08 5.11
CA TRP A 298 -30.63 -45.76 6.15
C TRP A 298 -31.72 -46.66 5.57
N MET A 299 -32.50 -46.15 4.62
CA MET A 299 -33.54 -46.93 3.95
C MET A 299 -32.99 -48.18 3.26
N LEU A 300 -31.86 -48.05 2.55
CA LEU A 300 -31.18 -49.18 1.91
C LEU A 300 -30.67 -50.20 2.93
N ALA A 301 -30.05 -49.74 4.02
CA ALA A 301 -29.56 -50.61 5.09
C ALA A 301 -30.69 -51.39 5.77
N SER A 302 -31.82 -50.73 6.05
CA SER A 302 -33.01 -51.36 6.62
C SER A 302 -33.57 -52.44 5.70
N ASN A 303 -33.69 -52.15 4.40
CA ASN A 303 -34.19 -53.12 3.42
C ASN A 303 -33.25 -54.32 3.27
N LEU A 304 -31.94 -54.08 3.20
CA LEU A 304 -30.95 -55.15 3.12
C LEU A 304 -30.97 -56.03 4.38
N SER A 305 -31.07 -55.44 5.57
CA SER A 305 -31.18 -56.17 6.83
C SER A 305 -32.44 -57.03 6.87
N GLY A 306 -33.58 -56.51 6.41
CA GLY A 306 -34.81 -57.27 6.29
C GLY A 306 -34.67 -58.48 5.37
N LEU A 307 -34.02 -58.29 4.21
CA LEU A 307 -33.74 -59.37 3.27
C LEU A 307 -32.78 -60.42 3.83
N LEU A 308 -31.73 -60.00 4.55
CA LEU A 308 -30.79 -60.91 5.20
C LEU A 308 -31.46 -61.76 6.29
N ILE A 309 -32.31 -61.14 7.13
CA ILE A 309 -33.08 -61.86 8.17
C ILE A 309 -34.03 -62.88 7.52
N LEU A 310 -34.70 -62.52 6.43
CA LEU A 310 -35.58 -63.45 5.70
C LEU A 310 -34.82 -64.62 5.09
N ASN A 311 -33.59 -64.41 4.63
CA ASN A 311 -32.74 -65.47 4.08
C ASN A 311 -32.21 -66.43 5.17
N GLU A 312 -31.80 -65.89 6.33
CA GLU A 312 -31.36 -66.66 7.50
C GLU A 312 -32.51 -67.33 8.27
N ARG A 313 -33.77 -66.99 7.97
CA ARG A 313 -34.97 -67.59 8.60
C ARG A 313 -35.03 -69.12 8.46
N ARG A 314 -34.42 -69.70 7.42
CA ARG A 314 -34.29 -71.16 7.25
C ARG A 314 -33.29 -71.81 8.21
N LYS A 315 -32.29 -71.07 8.71
CA LYS A 315 -31.33 -71.56 9.70
C LYS A 315 -31.80 -71.37 11.14
N LEU A 316 -32.60 -70.33 11.39
CA LEU A 316 -33.17 -70.04 12.73
C LEU A 316 -34.36 -70.92 13.11
N GLY A 317 -35.00 -71.58 12.12
CA GLY A 317 -36.14 -72.49 12.32
C GLY A 317 -35.78 -73.98 12.37
N LEU A 318 -34.48 -74.31 12.46
CA LEU A 318 -33.92 -75.63 12.73
C LEU A 318 -33.21 -75.60 14.08
#